data_AF-A0A851IF24-F1
#
_entry.id   AF-A0A851IF24-F1
#
_cell.length_a   1.000
_cell.length_b   1.000
_cell.length_c   1.000
_cell.angle_alpha   90.00
_cell.angle_beta   90.00
_cell.angle_gamma   90.00
#
_symmetry.space_group_name_H-M   'P 1'
#
loop_
_entity.id
_entity.type
_entity.pdbx_description
1 polymer ?
#
loop_
_entity_poly.entity_id
_entity_poly.type
_entity_poly.pdbx_seq_one_letter_code
_entity_poly.pdbx_strand_id
1 'polypeptide(L)'
;MDEKEHSIRFINSSYDTLFRIPDGGTVEVQFPDRKFSAKCEYIDDYHTLVGDSVFHICEFAEMVEHQHGSVRPEPETELDQAAWQLGHREYLALQTTDSGYDYTIYSQQFKLMDGGQLDNPDLSINQARDQIMEMHGFGRRNRRAVPFEHVMEQAELVSGSVLKQLDDLKSHSAQGQKIGKEVRHVGKER
;
A
#
# COMPACT_ATOMS: atom_id res chain seq x y z
N MET A 1 28.82 23.07 -13.86
CA MET A 1 29.36 21.70 -13.82
C MET A 1 28.20 20.84 -14.25
N ASP A 2 28.33 20.14 -15.37
CA ASP A 2 27.25 19.33 -15.95
C ASP A 2 26.82 18.27 -14.94
N GLU A 3 25.69 18.51 -14.27
CA GLU A 3 24.90 17.48 -13.62
C GLU A 3 24.56 16.48 -14.72
N LYS A 4 25.35 15.40 -14.81
CA LYS A 4 24.97 14.26 -15.62
C LYS A 4 23.54 13.93 -15.20
N GLU A 5 22.58 14.01 -16.13
CA GLU A 5 21.20 13.58 -15.88
C GLU A 5 21.25 12.20 -15.23
N HIS A 6 21.01 12.15 -13.91
CA HIS A 6 20.88 10.92 -13.15
C HIS A 6 19.62 10.23 -13.66
N SER A 7 19.78 9.49 -14.75
CA SER A 7 18.72 8.79 -15.45
C SER A 7 19.01 7.30 -15.41
N ILE A 8 17.97 6.55 -15.06
CA ILE A 8 18.05 5.10 -14.92
C ILE A 8 17.74 4.51 -16.28
N ARG A 9 18.66 3.68 -16.79
CA ARG A 9 18.53 3.04 -18.10
C ARG A 9 17.97 1.63 -17.94
N PHE A 10 16.87 1.35 -18.65
CA PHE A 10 16.34 -0.01 -18.79
C PHE A 10 16.71 -0.56 -20.16
N ILE A 11 17.19 -1.80 -20.19
CA ILE A 11 17.68 -2.49 -21.38
C ILE A 11 16.96 -3.83 -21.57
N ASN A 12 17.07 -4.43 -22.76
CA ASN A 12 16.73 -5.84 -23.00
C ASN A 12 17.94 -6.75 -22.70
N SER A 13 17.75 -8.08 -22.77
CA SER A 13 18.86 -9.04 -22.56
C SER A 13 19.95 -8.97 -23.63
N SER A 14 19.65 -8.40 -24.79
CA SER A 14 20.61 -8.13 -25.87
C SER A 14 21.42 -6.84 -25.66
N TYR A 15 21.24 -6.17 -24.53
CA TYR A 15 21.89 -4.90 -24.16
C TYR A 15 21.39 -3.65 -24.93
N ASP A 16 20.32 -3.77 -25.70
CA ASP A 16 19.69 -2.62 -26.36
C ASP A 16 18.90 -1.79 -25.34
N THR A 17 18.98 -0.47 -25.47
CA THR A 17 18.24 0.45 -24.60
C THR A 17 16.76 0.44 -24.97
N LEU A 18 15.90 0.15 -23.98
CA LEU A 18 14.44 0.21 -24.13
C LEU A 18 13.94 1.63 -23.87
N PHE A 19 14.29 2.18 -22.71
CA PHE A 19 13.92 3.54 -22.31
C PHE A 19 14.80 4.02 -21.13
N ARG A 20 14.60 5.28 -20.75
CA ARG A 20 15.18 5.90 -19.55
C ARG A 20 14.09 6.55 -18.70
N ILE A 21 14.31 6.60 -17.40
CA ILE A 21 13.49 7.39 -16.45
C ILE A 21 14.41 8.29 -15.61
N PRO A 22 13.92 9.41 -15.07
CA PRO A 22 14.68 10.20 -14.10
C PRO A 22 14.92 9.41 -12.82
N ASP A 23 15.93 9.80 -12.04
CA ASP A 23 16.14 9.31 -10.68
C ASP A 23 14.90 9.54 -9.81
N GLY A 24 14.54 8.54 -9.02
CA GLY A 24 13.28 8.51 -8.26
C GLY A 24 12.04 8.15 -9.09
N GLY A 25 12.16 7.95 -10.41
CA GLY A 25 11.06 7.54 -11.28
C GLY A 25 10.53 6.14 -10.95
N THR A 26 9.37 5.80 -11.52
CA THR A 26 8.75 4.47 -11.30
C THR A 26 8.54 3.73 -12.63
N VAL A 27 8.83 2.43 -12.61
CA VAL A 27 8.43 1.48 -13.65
C VAL A 27 7.25 0.60 -13.24
N GLU A 28 6.43 0.19 -14.19
CA GLU A 28 5.53 -0.96 -14.07
C GLU A 28 6.22 -2.20 -14.64
N VAL A 29 6.30 -3.27 -13.84
CA VAL A 29 6.77 -4.59 -14.23
C VAL A 29 5.57 -5.52 -14.36
N GLN A 30 5.44 -6.14 -15.53
CA GLN A 30 4.36 -7.07 -15.86
C GLN A 30 4.96 -8.43 -16.16
N PHE A 31 4.55 -9.45 -15.42
CA PHE A 31 4.76 -10.87 -15.69
C PHE A 31 3.43 -11.54 -16.07
N PRO A 32 3.43 -12.79 -16.59
CA PRO A 32 2.18 -13.47 -16.97
C PRO A 32 1.16 -13.61 -15.83
N ASP A 33 1.62 -13.74 -14.59
CA ASP A 33 0.82 -14.03 -13.39
C ASP A 33 0.67 -12.81 -12.46
N ARG A 34 1.55 -11.80 -12.57
CA ARG A 34 1.59 -10.67 -11.64
C ARG A 34 1.98 -9.37 -12.33
N LYS A 35 1.47 -8.26 -11.80
CA LYS A 35 1.80 -6.89 -12.22
C LYS A 35 2.04 -6.03 -10.99
N PHE A 36 3.07 -5.20 -10.99
CA PHE A 36 3.33 -4.25 -9.91
C PHE A 36 4.16 -3.08 -10.42
N SER A 37 4.07 -1.95 -9.74
CA SER A 37 4.98 -0.83 -9.97
C SER A 37 6.01 -0.74 -8.85
N ALA A 38 7.19 -0.22 -9.18
CA ALA A 38 8.33 -0.11 -8.28
C ALA A 38 9.05 1.22 -8.49
N LYS A 39 9.28 1.95 -7.40
CA LYS A 39 10.14 3.14 -7.42
C LYS A 39 11.58 2.72 -7.71
N CYS A 40 12.29 3.51 -8.49
CA CYS A 40 13.66 3.25 -8.87
C CYS A 40 14.57 4.39 -8.42
N GLU A 41 15.76 4.05 -7.94
CA GLU A 41 16.78 5.04 -7.56
C GLU A 41 18.08 4.73 -8.31
N TYR A 42 18.69 5.77 -8.87
CA TYR A 42 19.97 5.69 -9.57
C TYR A 42 21.08 5.39 -8.57
N ILE A 43 21.96 4.44 -8.91
CA ILE A 43 23.17 4.15 -8.13
C ILE A 43 24.39 4.49 -8.98
N ASP A 44 24.51 3.84 -10.14
CA ASP A 44 25.52 4.12 -11.16
C ASP A 44 25.02 3.69 -12.55
N ASP A 45 25.91 3.69 -13.56
CA ASP A 45 25.56 3.37 -14.96
C ASP A 45 25.17 1.90 -15.20
N TYR A 46 25.41 1.03 -14.22
CA TYR A 46 25.19 -0.42 -14.28
C TYR A 46 24.29 -0.93 -13.16
N HIS A 47 24.16 -0.21 -12.05
CA HIS A 47 23.33 -0.58 -10.90
C HIS A 47 22.18 0.39 -10.69
N THR A 48 21.01 -0.17 -10.39
CA THR A 48 19.83 0.59 -10.01
C THR A 48 19.10 -0.12 -8.89
N LEU A 49 18.46 0.66 -8.03
CA LEU A 49 17.47 0.16 -7.10
C LEU A 49 16.13 0.04 -7.85
N VAL A 50 15.42 -1.08 -7.67
CA VAL A 50 14.06 -1.31 -8.16
C VAL A 50 13.24 -1.86 -7.00
N GLY A 51 12.37 -1.04 -6.43
CA GLY A 51 11.66 -1.35 -5.19
C GLY A 51 12.63 -1.37 -4.01
N ASP A 52 12.77 -2.51 -3.35
CA ASP A 52 13.72 -2.70 -2.23
C ASP A 52 15.02 -3.42 -2.63
N SER A 53 15.19 -3.76 -3.92
CA SER A 53 16.30 -4.58 -4.41
C SER A 53 17.23 -3.81 -5.33
N VAL A 54 18.54 -4.00 -5.15
CA VAL A 54 19.56 -3.52 -6.09
C VAL A 54 19.76 -4.57 -7.17
N PHE A 55 19.81 -4.13 -8.43
CA PHE A 55 20.07 -4.98 -9.59
C PHE A 55 21.19 -4.40 -10.44
N HIS A 56 22.01 -5.28 -11.02
CA HIS A 56 22.70 -4.93 -12.25
C HIS A 56 21.69 -4.86 -13.41
N ILE A 57 21.81 -3.88 -14.30
CA ILE A 57 20.83 -3.66 -15.39
C ILE A 57 20.65 -4.88 -16.30
N CYS A 58 21.72 -5.66 -16.55
CA CYS A 58 21.62 -6.91 -17.31
C CYS A 58 20.88 -8.01 -16.53
N GLU A 59 21.16 -8.16 -15.24
CA GLU A 59 20.49 -9.16 -14.40
C GLU A 59 18.99 -8.89 -14.33
N PHE A 60 18.60 -7.61 -14.21
CA PHE A 60 17.20 -7.22 -14.25
C PHE A 60 16.56 -7.56 -15.60
N ALA A 61 17.20 -7.21 -16.72
CA ALA A 61 16.69 -7.49 -18.05
C ALA A 61 16.53 -8.99 -18.33
N GLU A 62 17.56 -9.77 -18.01
CA GLU A 62 17.54 -11.24 -18.12
C GLU A 62 16.43 -11.85 -17.25
N MET A 63 16.30 -11.38 -16.00
CA MET A 63 15.27 -11.83 -15.08
C MET A 63 13.85 -11.55 -15.60
N VAL A 64 13.62 -10.37 -16.17
CA VAL A 64 12.32 -9.98 -16.74
C VAL A 64 12.00 -10.84 -17.96
N GLU A 65 12.93 -10.98 -18.91
CA GLU A 65 12.69 -11.75 -20.14
C GLU A 65 12.57 -13.26 -19.91
N HIS A 66 13.39 -13.82 -19.02
CA HIS A 66 13.34 -15.25 -18.67
C HIS A 66 12.00 -15.65 -18.07
N GLN A 67 11.34 -14.72 -17.35
CA GLN A 67 9.99 -14.93 -16.81
C GLN A 67 8.88 -14.46 -17.77
N HIS A 68 9.20 -14.22 -19.05
CA HIS A 68 8.26 -13.71 -20.05
C HIS A 68 7.57 -12.42 -19.63
N GLY A 69 8.28 -11.58 -18.89
CA GLY A 69 7.81 -10.28 -18.42
C GLY A 69 8.13 -9.14 -19.37
N SER A 70 7.66 -7.97 -18.99
CA SER A 70 7.97 -6.69 -19.63
C SER A 70 8.08 -5.59 -18.56
N VAL A 71 8.83 -4.55 -18.89
CA VAL A 71 9.01 -3.37 -18.04
C VAL A 71 8.77 -2.12 -18.88
N ARG A 72 8.12 -1.13 -18.29
CA ARG A 72 7.83 0.18 -18.91
C ARG A 72 7.72 1.26 -17.83
N PRO A 73 7.82 2.55 -18.17
CA PRO A 73 7.45 3.61 -17.23
C PRO A 73 6.01 3.40 -16.70
N GLU A 74 5.79 3.65 -15.41
CA GLU A 74 4.45 3.57 -14.84
C GLU A 74 3.52 4.57 -15.55
N PRO A 75 2.34 4.15 -16.02
CA PRO A 75 1.38 5.08 -16.58
C PRO A 75 0.69 5.88 -15.47
N GLU A 76 0.38 7.14 -15.76
CA GLU A 76 -0.55 7.92 -14.94
C GLU A 76 -1.96 7.33 -15.03
N THR A 77 -2.69 7.36 -13.91
CA THR A 77 -4.09 6.97 -13.87
C THR A 77 -5.00 8.18 -13.68
N GLU A 78 -6.14 8.17 -14.37
CA GLU A 78 -7.15 9.24 -14.34
C GLU A 78 -8.36 8.85 -13.48
N LEU A 79 -8.19 7.90 -12.55
CA LEU A 79 -9.26 7.45 -11.68
C LEU A 79 -9.44 8.40 -10.49
N ASP A 80 -10.70 8.68 -10.13
CA ASP A 80 -11.04 9.46 -8.93
C ASP A 80 -10.86 8.66 -7.63
N GLN A 81 -10.69 7.34 -7.74
CA GLN A 81 -10.41 6.46 -6.61
C GLN A 81 -9.56 5.28 -7.06
N ALA A 82 -8.60 4.89 -6.23
CA ALA A 82 -7.79 3.71 -6.51
C ALA A 82 -7.20 3.13 -5.22
N ALA A 83 -6.85 1.84 -5.28
CA ALA A 83 -6.19 1.17 -4.18
C ALA A 83 -4.99 0.34 -4.65
N TRP A 84 -4.00 0.24 -3.78
CA TRP A 84 -2.79 -0.54 -4.01
C TRP A 84 -2.50 -1.43 -2.80
N GLN A 85 -2.13 -2.68 -3.07
CA GLN A 85 -1.43 -3.50 -2.09
C GLN A 85 0.05 -3.10 -2.09
N LEU A 86 0.55 -2.72 -0.92
CA LEU A 86 1.95 -2.34 -0.69
C LEU A 86 2.72 -3.59 -0.24
N GLY A 87 3.56 -4.09 -1.15
CA GLY A 87 4.19 -5.41 -1.02
C GLY A 87 3.15 -6.50 -0.79
N HIS A 88 3.23 -7.17 0.35
CA HIS A 88 2.27 -8.20 0.78
C HIS A 88 1.65 -7.89 2.15
N ARG A 89 1.72 -6.64 2.62
CA ARG A 89 1.57 -6.31 4.05
C ARG A 89 0.49 -5.27 4.33
N GLU A 90 0.33 -4.25 3.49
CA GLU A 90 -0.65 -3.19 3.73
C GLU A 90 -1.42 -2.89 2.45
N TYR A 91 -2.54 -2.20 2.62
CA TYR A 91 -3.31 -1.63 1.53
C TYR A 91 -3.38 -0.13 1.72
N LEU A 92 -3.22 0.61 0.63
CA LEU A 92 -3.42 2.04 0.57
C LEU A 92 -4.58 2.30 -0.38
N ALA A 93 -5.63 2.95 0.11
CA ALA A 93 -6.77 3.39 -0.67
C ALA A 93 -6.78 4.93 -0.72
N LEU A 94 -6.93 5.50 -1.92
CA LEU A 94 -7.05 6.93 -2.15
C LEU A 94 -8.37 7.23 -2.86
N GLN A 95 -8.96 8.37 -2.53
CA GLN A 95 -10.12 8.95 -3.20
C GLN A 95 -9.93 10.46 -3.33
N THR A 96 -10.22 11.00 -4.50
CA THR A 96 -10.17 12.44 -4.79
C THR A 96 -11.25 13.18 -4.00
N THR A 97 -10.91 14.38 -3.52
CA THR A 97 -11.79 15.34 -2.85
C THR A 97 -11.65 16.73 -3.47
N ASP A 98 -12.49 17.68 -3.07
CA ASP A 98 -12.43 19.05 -3.58
C ASP A 98 -11.10 19.77 -3.26
N SER A 99 -10.39 19.37 -2.20
CA SER A 99 -9.11 19.98 -1.79
C SER A 99 -7.90 19.09 -2.03
N GLY A 100 -8.06 17.90 -2.63
CA GLY A 100 -6.96 16.96 -2.85
C GLY A 100 -7.41 15.52 -2.74
N TYR A 101 -6.92 14.80 -1.72
CA TYR A 101 -7.14 13.35 -1.61
C TYR A 101 -7.39 12.91 -0.17
N ASP A 102 -8.44 12.12 0.04
CA ASP A 102 -8.58 11.32 1.24
C ASP A 102 -7.83 10.00 1.05
N TYR A 103 -7.10 9.58 2.07
CA TYR A 103 -6.38 8.32 2.05
C TYR A 103 -6.66 7.48 3.29
N THR A 104 -6.56 6.17 3.12
CA THR A 104 -6.67 5.22 4.22
C THR A 104 -5.67 4.08 4.03
N ILE A 105 -4.94 3.77 5.09
CA ILE A 105 -3.98 2.68 5.16
C ILE A 105 -4.57 1.59 6.03
N TYR A 106 -4.65 0.39 5.46
CA TYR A 106 -5.08 -0.81 6.14
C TYR A 106 -3.94 -1.81 6.28
N SER A 107 -3.96 -2.60 7.35
CA SER A 107 -3.10 -3.77 7.51
C SER A 107 -3.46 -4.87 6.51
N GLN A 108 -2.65 -5.93 6.47
CA GLN A 108 -2.88 -7.11 5.64
C GLN A 108 -4.24 -7.77 5.93
N GLN A 109 -4.75 -7.65 7.15
CA GLN A 109 -6.05 -8.16 7.58
C GLN A 109 -7.15 -7.08 7.51
N PHE A 110 -6.97 -6.04 6.68
CA PHE A 110 -7.92 -4.94 6.47
C PHE A 110 -8.32 -4.15 7.73
N LYS A 111 -7.55 -4.26 8.82
CA LYS A 111 -7.72 -3.37 9.98
C LYS A 111 -7.18 -2.00 9.63
N LEU A 112 -7.96 -0.95 9.94
CA LEU A 112 -7.52 0.44 9.85
C LEU A 112 -6.21 0.62 10.64
N MET A 113 -5.18 1.11 9.96
CA MET A 113 -3.90 1.50 10.58
C MET A 113 -3.80 3.01 10.69
N ASP A 114 -4.12 3.70 9.61
CA ASP A 114 -4.07 5.15 9.55
C ASP A 114 -4.99 5.68 8.45
N GLY A 115 -5.29 6.98 8.48
CA GLY A 115 -6.05 7.67 7.45
C GLY A 115 -6.02 9.17 7.67
N GLY A 116 -6.18 9.91 6.58
CA GLY A 116 -6.15 11.37 6.63
C GLY A 116 -6.38 11.97 5.26
N GLN A 117 -6.07 13.25 5.15
CA GLN A 117 -6.26 14.04 3.94
C GLN A 117 -4.92 14.62 3.49
N LEU A 118 -4.69 14.60 2.18
CA LEU A 118 -3.61 15.30 1.50
C LEU A 118 -4.22 16.47 0.73
N ASP A 119 -4.10 17.67 1.29
CA ASP A 119 -4.63 18.91 0.69
C ASP A 119 -3.73 19.43 -0.43
N ASN A 120 -3.72 18.74 -1.57
CA ASN A 120 -3.04 19.18 -2.77
C ASN A 120 -3.77 18.66 -4.03
N PRO A 121 -4.71 19.43 -4.60
CA PRO A 121 -5.51 19.00 -5.74
C PRO A 121 -4.74 19.04 -7.07
N ASP A 122 -3.57 19.67 -7.11
CA ASP A 122 -2.75 19.79 -8.32
C ASP A 122 -1.96 18.49 -8.61
N LEU A 123 -1.86 17.58 -7.65
CA LEU A 123 -1.20 16.30 -7.82
C LEU A 123 -2.08 15.33 -8.61
N SER A 124 -1.47 14.49 -9.43
CA SER A 124 -2.15 13.28 -9.89
C SER A 124 -2.31 12.28 -8.73
N ILE A 125 -3.25 11.34 -8.86
CA ILE A 125 -3.45 10.32 -7.82
C ILE A 125 -2.20 9.42 -7.65
N ASN A 126 -1.38 9.23 -8.70
CA ASN A 126 -0.08 8.55 -8.60
C ASN A 126 0.90 9.36 -7.73
N GLN A 127 0.99 10.67 -7.97
CA GLN A 127 1.87 11.56 -7.19
C GLN A 127 1.40 11.67 -5.74
N ALA A 128 0.09 11.81 -5.51
CA ALA A 128 -0.50 11.81 -4.17
C ALA A 128 -0.20 10.49 -3.43
N ARG A 129 -0.38 9.34 -4.10
CA ARG A 129 -0.01 8.03 -3.56
C ARG A 129 1.47 7.98 -3.18
N ASP A 130 2.37 8.44 -4.06
CA ASP A 130 3.80 8.39 -3.82
C ASP A 130 4.20 9.29 -2.64
N GLN A 131 3.63 10.48 -2.53
CA GLN A 131 3.83 11.37 -1.38
C GLN A 131 3.32 10.76 -0.07
N ILE A 132 2.12 10.16 -0.08
CA ILE A 132 1.57 9.46 1.09
C ILE A 132 2.47 8.28 1.47
N MET A 133 2.92 7.49 0.50
CA MET A 133 3.85 6.39 0.75
C MET A 133 5.15 6.91 1.39
N GLU A 134 5.70 8.03 0.94
CA GLU A 134 6.91 8.62 1.53
C GLU A 134 6.69 9.07 2.98
N MET A 135 5.59 9.78 3.26
CA MET A 135 5.24 10.25 4.61
C MET A 135 5.14 9.09 5.63
N HIS A 136 4.72 7.92 5.17
CA HIS A 136 4.53 6.73 6.00
C HIS A 136 5.70 5.72 5.94
N GLY A 137 6.82 6.08 5.30
CA GLY A 137 8.00 5.21 5.22
C GLY A 137 7.82 3.99 4.30
N PHE A 138 6.90 4.07 3.34
CA PHE A 138 6.60 3.05 2.34
C PHE A 138 7.13 3.38 0.93
N GLY A 139 7.84 4.49 0.74
CA GLY A 139 8.22 5.00 -0.58
C GLY A 139 8.93 4.02 -1.53
N ARG A 140 9.63 3.02 -0.99
CA ARG A 140 10.32 1.97 -1.77
C ARG A 140 9.51 0.69 -2.00
N ARG A 141 8.38 0.52 -1.30
CA ARG A 141 7.58 -0.71 -1.41
C ARG A 141 6.99 -0.83 -2.79
N ASN A 142 7.06 -2.03 -3.35
CA ASN A 142 6.33 -2.36 -4.57
C ASN A 142 4.83 -2.15 -4.34
N ARG A 143 4.14 -1.65 -5.36
CA ARG A 143 2.71 -1.35 -5.32
C ARG A 143 1.99 -2.14 -6.39
N ARG A 144 1.01 -2.94 -5.97
CA ARG A 144 0.16 -3.70 -6.89
C ARG A 144 -1.23 -3.10 -6.86
N ALA A 145 -1.71 -2.60 -7.99
CA ALA A 145 -3.08 -2.12 -8.10
C ALA A 145 -4.07 -3.24 -7.73
N VAL A 146 -5.05 -2.91 -6.91
CA VAL A 146 -6.14 -3.80 -6.50
C VAL A 146 -7.47 -3.07 -6.65
N PRO A 147 -8.60 -3.78 -6.84
CA PRO A 147 -9.90 -3.11 -6.91
C PRO A 147 -10.19 -2.34 -5.63
N PHE A 148 -10.47 -1.04 -5.75
CA PHE A 148 -10.78 -0.16 -4.62
C PHE A 148 -11.95 -0.70 -3.78
N GLU A 149 -13.06 -1.02 -4.45
CA GLU A 149 -14.27 -1.59 -3.84
C GLU A 149 -13.98 -2.84 -3.00
N HIS A 150 -13.07 -3.71 -3.46
CA HIS A 150 -12.71 -4.92 -2.72
C HIS A 150 -12.02 -4.59 -1.40
N VAL A 151 -11.11 -3.61 -1.40
CA VAL A 151 -10.43 -3.18 -0.16
C VAL A 151 -11.43 -2.59 0.83
N MET A 152 -12.35 -1.75 0.34
CA MET A 152 -13.38 -1.13 1.17
C MET A 152 -14.37 -2.15 1.75
N GLU A 153 -14.82 -3.11 0.94
CA GLU A 153 -15.72 -4.19 1.39
C GLU A 153 -15.07 -5.03 2.50
N GLN A 154 -13.81 -5.43 2.33
CA GLN A 154 -13.10 -6.22 3.34
C GLN A 154 -12.86 -5.43 4.63
N ALA A 155 -12.54 -4.14 4.53
CA ALA A 155 -12.37 -3.26 5.69
C ALA A 155 -13.66 -3.11 6.51
N GLU A 156 -14.81 -2.98 5.83
CA GLU A 156 -16.12 -2.91 6.48
C GLU A 156 -16.46 -4.23 7.20
N LEU A 157 -16.22 -5.38 6.56
CA LEU A 157 -16.45 -6.69 7.17
C LEU A 157 -15.62 -6.89 8.45
N VAL A 158 -14.35 -6.49 8.42
CA VAL A 158 -13.45 -6.58 9.57
C VAL A 158 -13.90 -5.64 10.69
N SER A 159 -14.26 -4.41 10.36
CA SER A 159 -14.75 -3.42 11.33
C SER A 159 -16.05 -3.88 11.99
N GLY A 160 -17.01 -4.37 11.21
CA GLY A 160 -18.28 -4.91 11.71
C GLY A 160 -18.10 -6.17 12.57
N SER A 161 -17.14 -7.03 12.26
CA SER A 161 -16.82 -8.21 13.08
C SER A 161 -16.25 -7.81 14.45
N VAL A 162 -15.33 -6.84 14.48
CA VAL A 162 -14.72 -6.33 15.71
C VAL A 162 -15.78 -5.71 16.64
N LEU A 163 -16.73 -4.94 16.07
CA LEU A 163 -17.83 -4.34 16.84
C LEU A 163 -18.72 -5.41 17.49
N LYS A 164 -19.10 -6.46 16.74
CA LYS A 164 -19.88 -7.59 17.27
C LYS A 164 -19.16 -8.30 18.42
N GLN A 165 -17.87 -8.58 18.26
CA GLN A 165 -17.06 -9.21 19.31
C GLN A 165 -16.97 -8.37 20.59
N LEU A 166 -16.90 -7.05 20.46
CA LEU A 166 -16.90 -6.12 21.61
C LEU A 166 -18.25 -6.14 22.35
N ASP A 167 -19.36 -6.19 21.64
CA ASP A 167 -20.70 -6.25 22.24
C ASP A 167 -20.95 -7.59 22.94
N ASP A 168 -20.49 -8.69 22.36
CA ASP A 168 -20.54 -10.01 22.97
C ASP A 168 -19.69 -10.06 24.26
N LEU A 169 -18.48 -9.50 24.27
CA LEU A 169 -17.67 -9.43 25.49
C LEU A 169 -18.34 -8.60 26.60
N LYS A 170 -18.90 -7.44 26.23
CA LYS A 170 -19.59 -6.55 27.18
C LYS A 170 -20.81 -7.23 27.79
N SER A 171 -21.62 -7.92 26.98
CA SER A 171 -22.81 -8.62 27.45
C SER A 171 -22.49 -9.77 28.41
N HIS A 172 -21.41 -10.53 28.18
CA HIS A 172 -20.95 -11.56 29.10
C HIS A 172 -20.38 -10.99 30.41
N SER A 173 -19.65 -9.87 30.35
CA SER A 173 -19.12 -9.20 31.55
C SER A 173 -20.23 -8.63 32.45
N ALA A 174 -21.35 -8.18 31.86
CA ALA A 174 -22.50 -7.67 32.59
C ALA A 174 -23.33 -8.75 33.29
N GLN A 175 -23.31 -10.00 32.79
CA GLN A 175 -24.01 -11.13 33.42
C GLN A 175 -23.26 -11.68 34.64
N GLY A 176 -21.93 -11.59 34.69
CA GLY A 176 -21.12 -12.05 35.82
C GLY A 176 -21.24 -11.22 37.11
N GLN A 177 -21.67 -9.95 37.04
CA GLN A 177 -21.81 -9.08 38.22
C GLN A 177 -23.16 -9.19 38.96
N LYS A 178 -24.18 -9.86 38.40
CA LYS A 178 -25.52 -9.95 39.03
C LYS A 178 -25.69 -11.08 40.06
N ILE A 179 -24.72 -11.98 40.22
CA ILE A 179 -24.86 -13.18 41.09
C ILE A 179 -24.33 -12.93 42.53
N GLY A 180 -23.98 -11.69 42.90
CA GLY A 180 -23.25 -11.39 44.14
C GLY A 180 -24.01 -10.76 45.32
N LYS A 181 -25.33 -10.54 45.27
CA LYS A 181 -26.06 -9.91 46.39
C LYS A 181 -27.43 -10.51 46.65
N GLU A 182 -27.47 -11.67 47.30
CA GLU A 182 -28.57 -11.96 48.22
C GLU A 182 -28.16 -12.98 49.31
N VAL A 183 -27.77 -12.49 50.48
CA VAL A 183 -27.95 -13.24 51.73
C VAL A 183 -28.65 -12.31 52.71
N ARG A 184 -29.98 -12.45 52.76
CA ARG A 184 -30.80 -12.01 53.89
C ARG A 184 -30.54 -12.99 55.05
N HIS A 185 -30.32 -12.49 56.26
CA HIS A 185 -30.58 -13.28 57.45
C HIS A 185 -31.40 -12.46 58.45
N VAL A 186 -32.60 -12.98 58.67
CA VAL A 186 -33.64 -12.52 59.58
C VAL A 186 -33.34 -13.11 60.96
N GLY A 187 -33.31 -12.23 61.97
CA GLY A 187 -33.79 -12.40 63.35
C GLY A 187 -33.34 -13.61 64.19
N LYS A 188 -32.88 -13.32 65.42
CA LYS A 188 -33.71 -13.58 66.62
C LYS A 188 -33.19 -12.86 67.86
N GLU A 189 -34.06 -12.06 68.45
CA GLU A 189 -34.01 -11.67 69.85
C GLU A 189 -34.12 -12.91 70.75
N ARG A 190 -33.23 -13.03 71.74
CA ARG A 190 -33.50 -13.49 73.11
C ARG A 190 -32.46 -12.92 74.06
#